data_AF-X1Q6M4-F1
#
_entry.id   AF-X1Q6M4-F1
#
_cell.length_a   1.000
_cell.length_b   1.000
_cell.length_c   1.000
_cell.angle_alpha   90.00
_cell.angle_beta   90.00
_cell.angle_gamma   90.00
#
_symmetry.space_group_name_H-M   'P 1'
#
loop_
_entity.id
_entity.type
_entity.pdbx_description
1 polymer ?
#
loop_
_entity_poly.entity_id
_entity_poly.type
_entity_poly.pdbx_seq_one_letter_code
_entity_poly.pdbx_strand_id
1 'polypeptide(L)'
;QFVLAPGTYRAMISCPGNNVQHHQARLYNVTATALLLLGTVQYCHDQHFVTNRSFIVGRFTVSAAQTLEIQHICDFTKADTGFGPSSDFTDEIYTIAEFWREIEPD
;
A
#
# COMPACT_ATOMS: atom_id res chain seq x y z
N GLN A 1 8.04 -6.90 0.61
CA GLN A 1 8.97 -6.09 1.43
C GLN A 1 10.07 -5.55 0.54
N PHE A 2 10.65 -4.40 0.89
CA PHE A 2 11.73 -3.77 0.14
C PHE A 2 12.63 -2.97 1.10
N VAL A 3 13.80 -2.56 0.63
CA VAL A 3 14.73 -1.72 1.39
C VAL A 3 14.97 -0.44 0.60
N LEU A 4 14.91 0.69 1.30
CA LEU A 4 15.34 1.99 0.77
C LEU A 4 16.64 2.42 1.45
N ALA A 5 17.47 3.15 0.72
CA ALA A 5 18.60 3.84 1.31
C ALA A 5 18.12 4.93 2.28
N PRO A 6 18.98 5.41 3.20
CA PRO A 6 18.64 6.53 4.05
C PRO A 6 18.28 7.76 3.21
N GLY A 7 17.20 8.45 3.60
CA GLY A 7 16.73 9.62 2.87
C GLY A 7 15.27 9.94 3.15
N THR A 8 14.86 11.08 2.64
CA THR A 8 13.46 11.51 2.62
C THR A 8 12.86 11.19 1.26
N TYR A 9 11.64 10.67 1.28
CA TYR A 9 10.93 10.23 0.09
C TYR A 9 9.50 10.75 0.10
N ARG A 10 8.96 11.01 -1.10
CA ARG A 10 7.52 11.05 -1.35
C ARG A 10 7.05 9.69 -1.81
N ALA A 11 5.90 9.26 -1.33
CA ALA A 11 5.23 8.03 -1.75
C ALA A 11 3.89 8.32 -2.42
N MET A 12 3.57 7.53 -3.44
CA MET A 12 2.22 7.31 -3.95
C MET A 12 2.06 5.80 -4.09
N ILE A 13 1.17 5.21 -3.29
CA ILE A 13 0.94 3.76 -3.30
C ILE A 13 -0.55 3.53 -3.48
N SER A 14 -0.90 2.64 -4.39
CA SER A 14 -2.28 2.23 -4.66
C SER A 14 -2.47 0.76 -4.30
N CYS A 15 -3.33 0.48 -3.34
CA CYS A 15 -3.64 -0.87 -2.87
C CYS A 15 -5.14 -1.17 -3.10
N PRO A 16 -5.49 -2.06 -4.04
CA PRO A 16 -6.87 -2.45 -4.30
C PRO A 16 -7.46 -3.33 -3.19
N GLY A 17 -8.72 -3.11 -2.87
CA GLY A 17 -9.57 -4.03 -2.12
C GLY A 17 -10.78 -4.42 -2.97
N ASN A 18 -11.12 -5.71 -2.98
CA ASN A 18 -12.23 -6.24 -3.76
C ASN A 18 -13.10 -7.13 -2.88
N ASN A 19 -14.33 -6.69 -2.62
CA ASN A 19 -15.31 -7.41 -1.80
C ASN A 19 -14.79 -7.72 -0.38
N VAL A 20 -14.11 -6.76 0.26
CA VAL A 20 -13.47 -6.94 1.59
C VAL A 20 -14.05 -6.06 2.70
N GLN A 21 -15.22 -5.45 2.46
CA GLN A 21 -15.86 -4.46 3.32
C GLN A 21 -14.94 -3.26 3.58
N HIS A 22 -14.77 -2.79 4.82
CA HIS A 22 -13.82 -1.71 5.09
C HIS A 22 -12.39 -2.22 4.94
N HIS A 23 -11.53 -1.39 4.35
CA HIS A 23 -10.11 -1.67 4.27
C HIS A 23 -9.26 -0.41 4.23
N GLN A 24 -8.00 -0.57 4.63
CA GLN A 24 -7.01 0.49 4.62
C GLN A 24 -5.61 -0.11 4.44
N ALA A 25 -4.76 0.56 3.67
CA ALA A 25 -3.35 0.22 3.55
C ALA A 25 -2.48 1.17 4.39
N ARG A 26 -1.27 0.72 4.71
CA ARG A 26 -0.23 1.52 5.38
C ARG A 26 1.15 1.18 4.85
N LEU A 27 2.04 2.16 4.90
CA LEU A 27 3.48 1.94 4.76
C LEU A 27 4.09 1.75 6.15
N TYR A 28 4.71 0.61 6.37
CA TYR A 28 5.25 0.21 7.68
C TYR A 28 6.74 -0.08 7.59
N ASN A 29 7.48 0.34 8.60
CA ASN A 29 8.89 0.03 8.78
C ASN A 29 9.01 -1.15 9.74
N VAL A 30 9.31 -2.33 9.19
CA VAL A 30 9.39 -3.58 9.94
C VAL A 30 10.60 -3.57 10.87
N THR A 31 11.74 -3.04 10.40
CA THR A 31 12.98 -2.97 11.21
C THR A 31 12.79 -2.06 12.43
N ALA A 32 12.16 -0.91 12.26
CA ALA A 32 11.94 0.06 13.34
C ALA A 32 10.64 -0.18 14.12
N THR A 33 9.82 -1.16 13.72
CA THR A 33 8.47 -1.39 14.28
C THR A 33 7.62 -0.11 14.26
N ALA A 34 7.67 0.66 13.17
CA ALA A 34 7.10 2.00 13.09
C ALA A 34 6.17 2.19 11.88
N LEU A 35 5.03 2.85 12.11
CA LEU A 35 4.16 3.32 11.05
C LEU A 35 4.80 4.53 10.36
N LEU A 36 4.91 4.50 9.03
CA LEU A 36 5.42 5.62 8.24
C LEU A 36 4.30 6.46 7.67
N LEU A 37 3.34 5.84 6.96
CA LEU A 37 2.22 6.53 6.33
C LEU A 37 0.94 5.68 6.38
N LEU A 38 -0.21 6.34 6.49
CA LEU A 38 -1.54 5.73 6.38
C LEU A 38 -2.14 6.02 5.01
N GLY A 39 -2.90 5.06 4.49
CA GLY A 39 -3.71 5.23 3.30
C GLY A 39 -5.13 5.68 3.59
N THR A 40 -5.89 5.96 2.54
CA THR A 40 -7.33 6.25 2.65
C THR A 40 -8.10 5.02 3.13
N VAL A 41 -9.08 5.21 4.02
CA VAL A 41 -10.08 4.17 4.34
C VAL A 41 -11.03 4.08 3.15
N GLN A 42 -11.37 2.86 2.75
CA GLN A 42 -12.33 2.58 1.69
C GLN A 42 -13.29 1.48 2.13
N TYR A 43 -14.41 1.35 1.43
CA TYR A 43 -15.39 0.29 1.63
C TYR A 43 -15.75 -0.34 0.30
N CYS A 44 -15.58 -1.66 0.16
CA CYS A 44 -16.06 -2.44 -0.97
C CYS A 44 -16.97 -3.57 -0.48
N HIS A 45 -18.25 -3.52 -0.86
CA HIS A 45 -19.26 -4.48 -0.40
C HIS A 45 -18.86 -5.93 -0.74
N ASP A 46 -18.98 -6.87 0.20
CA ASP A 46 -18.54 -8.26 0.07
C ASP A 46 -19.39 -9.09 -0.92
N GLN A 47 -20.69 -8.80 -1.01
CA GLN A 47 -21.63 -9.51 -1.90
C GLN A 47 -21.81 -8.90 -3.31
N HIS A 48 -21.19 -7.77 -3.61
CA HIS A 48 -21.28 -7.13 -4.93
C HIS A 48 -19.90 -7.05 -5.54
N PHE A 49 -19.75 -7.27 -6.84
CA PHE A 49 -18.45 -7.13 -7.52
C PHE A 49 -18.03 -5.66 -7.54
N VAL A 50 -17.24 -5.26 -6.56
CA VAL A 50 -16.75 -3.89 -6.44
C VAL A 50 -15.32 -3.90 -5.96
N THR A 51 -14.47 -3.27 -6.75
CA THR A 51 -13.07 -3.01 -6.42
C THR A 51 -12.87 -1.50 -6.28
N ASN A 52 -12.24 -1.08 -5.20
CA ASN A 52 -11.72 0.29 -5.06
C ASN A 52 -10.33 0.23 -4.39
N ARG A 53 -9.73 1.39 -4.11
CA ARG A 53 -8.30 1.48 -3.80
C ARG A 53 -8.03 2.35 -2.58
N SER A 54 -7.30 1.80 -1.61
CA SER A 54 -6.66 2.59 -0.56
C SER A 54 -5.40 3.24 -1.13
N PHE A 55 -5.33 4.56 -1.05
CA PHE A 55 -4.17 5.32 -1.53
C PHE A 55 -3.35 5.83 -0.35
N ILE A 56 -2.06 5.47 -0.30
CA ILE A 56 -1.09 6.02 0.65
C ILE A 56 -0.31 7.12 -0.07
N VAL A 57 -0.44 8.35 0.41
CA VAL A 57 0.23 9.52 -0.18
C VAL A 57 0.86 10.33 0.93
N GLY A 58 2.15 10.63 0.81
CA GLY A 58 2.82 11.45 1.80
C GLY A 58 4.34 11.45 1.69
N ARG A 59 4.96 12.18 2.60
CA ARG A 59 6.41 12.29 2.77
C ARG A 59 6.84 11.51 4.00
N PHE A 60 7.92 10.74 3.90
CA PHE A 60 8.48 10.00 5.02
C PHE A 60 10.01 9.96 4.94
N THR A 61 10.67 9.68 6.07
CA THR A 61 12.13 9.58 6.15
C THR A 61 12.53 8.21 6.66
N VAL A 62 13.59 7.67 6.07
CA VAL A 62 14.26 6.45 6.52
C VAL A 62 15.66 6.83 6.99
N SER A 63 16.02 6.52 8.24
CA SER A 63 17.28 6.98 8.86
C SER A 63 18.48 6.06 8.59
N ALA A 64 18.22 4.82 8.19
CA ALA A 64 19.21 3.80 7.86
C ALA A 64 18.64 2.91 6.73
N ALA A 65 19.43 1.99 6.17
CA ALA A 65 18.85 0.93 5.34
C ALA A 65 17.91 0.08 6.21
N GLN A 66 16.60 0.14 5.94
CA GLN A 66 15.57 -0.52 6.75
C GLN A 66 14.57 -1.28 5.87
N THR A 67 14.06 -2.39 6.39
CA THR A 67 13.05 -3.20 5.71
C THR A 67 11.68 -2.56 5.87
N LEU A 68 11.08 -2.19 4.75
CA LEU A 68 9.76 -1.61 4.66
C LEU A 68 8.76 -2.59 4.03
N GLU A 69 7.49 -2.40 4.38
CA GLU A 69 6.38 -3.22 3.92
C GLU A 69 5.13 -2.38 3.69
N ILE A 70 4.42 -2.68 2.61
CA ILE A 70 3.05 -2.19 2.41
C ILE A 70 2.13 -3.23 3.03
N GLN A 71 1.36 -2.81 4.01
CA GLN A 71 0.42 -3.66 4.74
C GLN A 71 -0.99 -3.22 4.43
N HIS A 72 -1.91 -4.16 4.33
CA HIS A 72 -3.30 -3.91 4.00
C HIS A 72 -4.18 -4.74 4.93
N ILE A 73 -5.05 -4.05 5.67
CA ILE A 73 -6.04 -4.66 6.56
C ILE A 73 -7.44 -4.49 5.98
N CYS A 74 -8.30 -5.49 6.22
CA CYS A 74 -9.70 -5.44 5.86
C CYS A 74 -10.57 -6.11 6.93
N ASP A 75 -11.86 -5.76 6.93
CA ASP A 75 -12.87 -6.35 7.83
C ASP A 75 -13.27 -7.76 7.39
N PHE A 76 -13.37 -8.00 6.07
CA PHE A 76 -13.76 -9.29 5.51
C PHE A 76 -12.65 -9.88 4.63
N THR A 77 -12.09 -11.01 5.05
CA THR A 77 -11.05 -11.70 4.28
C THR A 77 -11.66 -12.50 3.14
N LYS A 78 -11.41 -12.05 1.91
CA LYS A 78 -11.70 -12.80 0.69
C LYS A 78 -10.42 -13.45 0.16
N ALA A 79 -10.29 -14.76 0.33
CA ALA A 79 -9.04 -15.49 0.17
C ALA A 79 -8.54 -15.61 -1.29
N ASP A 80 -9.45 -15.55 -2.26
CA ASP A 80 -9.16 -15.75 -3.69
C ASP A 80 -8.78 -14.44 -4.40
N THR A 81 -9.55 -13.38 -4.17
CA THR A 81 -9.46 -12.13 -4.97
C THR A 81 -9.58 -10.88 -4.12
N GLY A 82 -9.35 -10.95 -2.80
CA GLY A 82 -9.49 -9.80 -1.89
C GLY A 82 -8.58 -8.62 -2.23
N PHE A 83 -7.44 -8.88 -2.86
CA PHE A 83 -6.49 -7.88 -3.36
C PHE A 83 -6.76 -7.48 -4.82
N GLY A 84 -7.89 -7.86 -5.39
CA GLY A 84 -8.27 -7.58 -6.78
C GLY A 84 -8.56 -8.86 -7.57
N PRO A 85 -9.53 -8.83 -8.51
CA PRO A 85 -9.80 -9.94 -9.41
C PRO A 85 -8.74 -10.03 -10.52
N SER A 86 -8.44 -11.24 -11.01
CA SER A 86 -7.65 -11.39 -12.25
C SER A 86 -8.49 -11.03 -13.48
N SER A 87 -7.80 -10.57 -14.52
CA SER A 87 -8.34 -10.36 -15.87
C SER A 87 -7.87 -11.42 -16.85
N ASP A 88 -6.76 -12.11 -16.52
CA ASP A 88 -6.12 -13.18 -17.30
C ASP A 88 -5.68 -12.74 -18.71
N PHE A 89 -5.50 -11.43 -18.94
CA PHE A 89 -4.99 -10.90 -20.21
C PHE A 89 -3.45 -10.87 -20.26
N THR A 90 -2.82 -10.51 -19.14
CA THR A 90 -1.36 -10.39 -18.97
C THR A 90 -0.99 -10.60 -17.49
N ASP A 91 0.24 -10.25 -17.10
CA ASP A 91 0.62 -10.14 -15.70
C ASP A 91 -0.35 -9.23 -14.92
N GLU A 92 -0.77 -9.70 -13.75
CA GLU A 92 -1.69 -9.00 -12.87
C GLU A 92 -0.93 -8.12 -11.89
N ILE A 93 -1.02 -6.80 -12.08
CA ILE A 93 -0.39 -5.81 -11.21
C ILE A 93 -1.45 -5.18 -10.30
N TYR A 94 -1.56 -5.69 -9.07
CA TYR A 94 -2.54 -5.21 -8.11
C TYR A 94 -2.09 -3.95 -7.38
N THR A 95 -0.88 -3.97 -6.82
CA THR A 95 -0.32 -2.88 -6.02
C THR A 95 0.78 -2.16 -6.78
N ILE A 96 0.66 -0.84 -6.88
CA ILE A 96 1.69 0.04 -7.44
C ILE A 96 2.24 0.87 -6.28
N ALA A 97 3.56 0.92 -6.15
CA ALA A 97 4.25 1.67 -5.11
C ALA A 97 5.36 2.51 -5.72
N GLU A 98 5.16 3.82 -5.78
CA GLU A 98 6.11 4.77 -6.31
C GLU A 98 6.76 5.54 -5.16
N PHE A 99 8.08 5.67 -5.22
CA PHE A 99 8.89 6.37 -4.24
C PHE A 99 9.84 7.34 -4.95
N TRP A 100 9.71 8.62 -4.67
CA TRP A 100 10.60 9.65 -5.19
C TRP A 100 11.48 10.17 -4.07
N ARG A 101 12.79 10.02 -4.21
CA ARG A 101 13.73 10.61 -3.27
C ARG A 101 13.68 12.13 -3.40
N GLU A 102 13.46 12.82 -2.30
CA GLU A 102 13.60 14.27 -2.26
C GLU A 102 15.08 14.63 -2.19
N ILE A 103 15.47 15.59 -3.02
CA ILE A 103 16.78 16.24 -2.94
C ILE A 103 16.47 17.57 -2.26
N GLU A 104 17.05 17.78 -1.07
CA GLU A 104 16.94 19.10 -0.43
C GLU A 104 17.68 20.11 -1.32
N PRO A 105 17.09 21.30 -1.58
CA PRO A 105 17.79 22.34 -2.32
C PRO A 105 19.02 22.79 -1.51
N ASP A 106 20.14 22.96 -2.21
CA ASP A 106 21.41 23.50 -1.66
C ASP A 106 21.23 24.89 -1.02
#